data_AF-A0A0K8RGE9-F1
#
_entry.id   AF-A0A0K8RGE9-F1
#
_cell.length_a   1.000
_cell.length_b   1.000
_cell.length_c   1.000
_cell.angle_alpha   90.00
_cell.angle_beta   90.00
_cell.angle_gamma   90.00
#
_symmetry.space_group_name_H-M   'P 1'
#
loop_
_entity.id
_entity.type
_entity.pdbx_description
1 polymer ?
#
loop_
_entity_poly.entity_id
_entity_poly.type
_entity_poly.pdbx_seq_one_letter_code
_entity_poly.pdbx_strand_id
1 'polypeptide(L)'
;MKAASYAFGVCSRWRVALSSDDGRTFSGVPAAVQQIANMLGVEWDDNRNKQGCTPQDGHVMSRNGEPTQYPTFSKCSKESWDDRTLMSLGGSPCYKLNVSTLMSTSERRTPYTFFNCTEPCKNITKGSENNVLNLPSEASQESKTRNICEINCCPDYGKQLNARKGAPDGMPCGPLQVCLQQVCVNVTEQRSEISTVPTDSDK
;
A
#
# COMPACT_ATOMS: atom_id res chain seq x y z
N MET A 1 -6.10 5.52 -11.61
CA MET A 1 -7.18 5.96 -10.70
C MET A 1 -7.27 7.48 -10.77
N LYS A 2 -8.25 8.12 -10.15
CA LYS A 2 -8.30 9.60 -10.04
C LYS A 2 -8.25 9.96 -8.57
N ALA A 3 -7.35 10.86 -8.18
CA ALA A 3 -7.18 11.29 -6.80
C ALA A 3 -6.71 12.74 -6.73
N ALA A 4 -7.16 13.46 -5.70
CA ALA A 4 -6.78 14.85 -5.47
C ALA A 4 -6.92 15.24 -4.01
N SER A 5 -6.04 16.11 -3.53
CA SER A 5 -6.16 16.79 -2.25
C SER A 5 -5.46 18.14 -2.27
N TYR A 6 -5.79 18.98 -1.30
CA TYR A 6 -5.04 20.21 -1.06
C TYR A 6 -3.77 19.91 -0.27
N ALA A 7 -2.61 20.21 -0.86
CA ALA A 7 -1.33 20.08 -0.18
C ALA A 7 -1.33 20.91 1.10
N PHE A 8 -0.77 20.37 2.19
CA PHE A 8 -0.74 21.01 3.52
C PHE A 8 -2.12 21.37 4.09
N GLY A 9 -3.20 20.80 3.52
CA GLY A 9 -4.58 21.16 3.86
C GLY A 9 -5.06 20.66 5.22
N VAL A 10 -4.35 19.74 5.88
CA VAL A 10 -4.84 18.94 7.03
C VAL A 10 -5.44 19.77 8.18
N CYS A 11 -4.85 20.93 8.51
CA CYS A 11 -5.34 21.83 9.57
C CYS A 11 -5.92 23.15 9.05
N SER A 12 -6.44 23.13 7.83
CA SER A 12 -7.08 24.29 7.21
C SER A 12 -8.57 24.02 6.94
N ARG A 13 -9.28 25.03 6.44
CA ARG A 13 -10.64 24.87 5.90
C ARG A 13 -10.70 23.95 4.67
N TRP A 14 -9.55 23.62 4.08
CA TRP A 14 -9.40 22.80 2.87
C TRP A 14 -8.94 21.37 3.16
N ARG A 15 -9.24 20.84 4.36
CA ARG A 15 -8.96 19.46 4.80
C ARG A 15 -9.79 18.41 4.05
N VAL A 16 -9.62 18.34 2.73
CA VAL A 16 -10.39 17.50 1.82
C VAL A 16 -9.44 16.72 0.92
N ALA A 17 -9.68 15.41 0.84
CA ALA A 17 -9.05 14.49 -0.10
C ALA A 17 -10.12 13.64 -0.77
N LEU A 18 -9.88 13.31 -2.04
CA LEU A 18 -10.77 12.52 -2.88
C LEU A 18 -9.97 11.44 -3.59
N SER A 19 -10.52 10.23 -3.68
CA SER A 19 -9.96 9.11 -4.41
C SER A 19 -11.07 8.28 -5.04
N SER A 20 -10.86 7.82 -6.27
CA SER A 20 -11.73 6.85 -6.93
C SER A 20 -11.30 5.43 -6.52
N ASP A 21 -12.26 4.65 -6.03
CA ASP A 21 -12.09 3.22 -5.80
C ASP A 21 -12.85 2.41 -6.85
N ASP A 22 -12.32 1.24 -7.19
CA ASP A 22 -13.00 0.26 -8.04
C ASP A 22 -13.90 -0.69 -7.25
N GLY A 23 -13.80 -0.66 -5.91
CA GLY A 23 -14.59 -1.48 -4.98
C GLY A 23 -14.27 -2.97 -5.03
N ARG A 24 -13.31 -3.39 -5.85
CA ARG A 24 -12.97 -4.80 -6.10
C ARG A 24 -11.58 -5.15 -5.62
N THR A 25 -10.63 -4.26 -5.90
CA THR A 25 -9.23 -4.41 -5.49
C THR A 25 -8.87 -3.45 -4.36
N PHE A 26 -9.85 -2.65 -3.90
CA PHE A 26 -9.62 -1.51 -3.01
C PHE A 26 -8.53 -0.58 -3.54
N SER A 27 -8.48 -0.42 -4.86
CA SER A 27 -7.54 0.48 -5.55
C SER A 27 -7.61 1.92 -5.01
N GLY A 28 -8.74 2.33 -4.45
CA GLY A 28 -8.88 3.63 -3.77
C GLY A 28 -8.04 3.79 -2.51
N VAL A 29 -7.65 2.70 -1.82
CA VAL A 29 -6.86 2.76 -0.57
C VAL A 29 -5.48 3.40 -0.79
N PRO A 30 -4.62 2.91 -1.70
CA PRO A 30 -3.32 3.56 -1.92
C PRO A 30 -3.46 4.99 -2.44
N ALA A 31 -4.47 5.27 -3.26
CA ALA A 31 -4.78 6.62 -3.68
C ALA A 31 -5.17 7.53 -2.50
N ALA A 32 -5.95 7.02 -1.54
CA ALA A 32 -6.30 7.73 -0.32
C ALA A 32 -5.06 7.97 0.57
N VAL A 33 -4.17 6.99 0.70
CA VAL A 33 -2.88 7.15 1.41
C VAL A 33 -2.07 8.29 0.81
N GLN A 34 -1.91 8.32 -0.51
CA GLN A 34 -1.22 9.41 -1.22
C GLN A 34 -1.84 10.78 -0.89
N GLN A 35 -3.17 10.88 -0.96
CA GLN A 35 -3.84 12.16 -0.75
C GLN A 35 -3.78 12.63 0.70
N ILE A 36 -3.87 11.71 1.67
CA ILE A 36 -3.68 12.00 3.09
C ILE A 36 -2.24 12.48 3.35
N ALA A 37 -1.24 11.79 2.78
CA ALA A 37 0.16 12.18 2.89
C ALA A 37 0.39 13.59 2.31
N ASN A 38 -0.15 13.88 1.13
CA ASN A 38 -0.07 15.23 0.53
C ASN A 38 -0.76 16.30 1.40
N MET A 39 -1.93 16.01 2.00
CA MET A 39 -2.58 16.93 2.95
C MET A 39 -1.75 17.17 4.21
N LEU A 40 -1.02 16.14 4.66
CA LEU A 40 -0.10 16.19 5.79
C LEU A 40 1.20 16.95 5.46
N GLY A 41 1.44 17.26 4.19
CA GLY A 41 2.62 17.99 3.72
C GLY A 41 3.81 17.10 3.37
N VAL A 42 3.57 15.79 3.17
CA VAL A 42 4.58 14.89 2.60
C VAL A 42 4.76 15.24 1.13
N GLU A 43 6.00 15.43 0.70
CA GLU A 43 6.33 15.80 -0.67
C GLU A 43 6.24 14.62 -1.64
N TRP A 44 6.04 14.93 -2.92
CA TRP A 44 6.05 13.96 -4.01
C TRP A 44 7.49 13.57 -4.38
N ASP A 45 7.69 12.34 -4.85
CA ASP A 45 8.97 11.87 -5.36
C ASP A 45 9.16 12.36 -6.81
N ASP A 46 9.30 13.67 -7.02
CA ASP A 46 9.44 14.28 -8.34
C ASP A 46 10.87 14.76 -8.66
N ASN A 47 11.82 14.55 -7.74
CA ASN A 47 13.21 14.94 -7.90
C ASN A 47 13.97 13.97 -8.81
N ARG A 48 13.93 14.26 -10.11
CA ARG A 48 14.59 13.47 -11.17
C ARG A 48 16.11 13.32 -11.01
N ASN A 49 16.75 14.11 -10.16
CA ASN A 49 18.19 14.10 -9.95
C ASN A 49 18.63 13.31 -8.71
N LYS A 50 17.68 12.83 -7.88
CA LYS A 50 17.95 12.06 -6.66
C LYS A 50 17.36 10.67 -6.80
N GLN A 51 18.23 9.67 -6.95
CA GLN A 51 17.83 8.27 -7.02
C GLN A 51 17.02 7.87 -5.77
N GLY A 52 15.94 7.11 -5.97
CA GLY A 52 15.01 6.74 -4.90
C GLY A 52 13.95 7.81 -4.60
N CYS A 53 13.97 8.94 -5.31
CA CYS A 53 13.04 10.05 -5.15
C CYS A 53 12.50 10.56 -6.48
N THR A 54 12.46 9.66 -7.47
CA THR A 54 11.92 9.93 -8.81
C THR A 54 10.56 9.26 -9.00
N PRO A 55 9.75 9.72 -9.97
CA PRO A 55 8.47 9.08 -10.28
C PRO A 55 8.61 7.64 -10.79
N GLN A 56 9.82 7.22 -11.17
CA GLN A 56 10.14 5.89 -11.68
C GLN A 56 10.51 4.91 -10.56
N ASP A 57 10.86 5.39 -9.37
CA ASP A 57 11.23 4.52 -8.24
C ASP A 57 10.01 3.82 -7.63
N GLY A 58 8.80 4.33 -7.90
CA GLY A 58 7.55 3.59 -7.71
C GLY A 58 7.05 3.50 -6.26
N HIS A 59 7.55 4.35 -5.37
CA HIS A 59 7.06 4.51 -4.00
C HIS A 59 5.68 5.19 -3.94
N VAL A 60 5.09 5.21 -2.74
CA VAL A 60 3.73 5.74 -2.51
C VAL A 60 3.53 7.12 -3.13
N MET A 61 4.49 8.04 -2.95
CA MET A 61 4.41 9.42 -3.42
C MET A 61 5.05 9.65 -4.78
N SER A 62 5.26 8.61 -5.59
CA SER A 62 5.90 8.75 -6.92
C SER A 62 4.96 9.31 -7.99
N ARG A 63 3.68 8.91 -7.98
CA ARG A 63 2.72 9.31 -9.01
C ARG A 63 1.31 9.42 -8.46
N ASN A 64 0.71 10.61 -8.60
CA ASN A 64 -0.62 10.89 -8.07
C ASN A 64 -1.71 10.06 -8.78
N GLY A 65 -2.44 9.25 -8.00
CA GLY A 65 -3.59 8.49 -8.50
C GLY A 65 -3.22 7.32 -9.42
N GLU A 66 -1.95 6.92 -9.44
CA GLU A 66 -1.47 5.73 -10.15
C GLU A 66 -1.13 4.60 -9.17
N PRO A 67 -1.19 3.32 -9.60
CA PRO A 67 -0.69 2.22 -8.78
C PRO A 67 0.78 2.45 -8.43
N THR A 68 1.13 2.17 -7.19
CA THR A 68 2.51 2.26 -6.71
C THR A 68 3.13 0.88 -6.76
N GLN A 69 4.40 0.81 -7.15
CA GLN A 69 5.13 -0.46 -7.21
C GLN A 69 5.49 -0.94 -5.80
N TYR A 70 5.79 -0.02 -4.89
CA TYR A 70 6.15 -0.35 -3.52
C TYR A 70 5.15 0.30 -2.55
N PRO A 71 4.57 -0.47 -1.60
CA PRO A 71 3.64 0.05 -0.59
C PRO A 71 4.39 0.77 0.55
N THR A 72 5.45 1.50 0.21
CA THR A 72 6.32 2.22 1.14
C THR A 72 6.57 3.64 0.66
N PHE A 73 6.70 4.56 1.62
CA PHE A 73 7.23 5.89 1.35
C PHE A 73 8.71 5.80 1.01
N SER A 74 9.14 6.61 0.05
CA SER A 74 10.55 6.78 -0.27
C SER A 74 11.31 7.42 0.90
N LYS A 75 12.64 7.41 0.82
CA LYS A 75 13.46 8.18 1.77
C LYS A 75 13.14 9.67 1.74
N CYS A 76 12.92 10.26 0.56
CA CYS A 76 12.60 11.69 0.44
C CYS A 76 11.23 12.03 1.02
N SER A 77 10.23 11.20 0.78
CA SER A 77 8.91 11.36 1.40
C SER A 77 9.04 11.36 2.93
N LYS A 78 9.80 10.43 3.50
CA LYS A 78 10.05 10.36 4.95
C LYS A 78 10.80 11.61 5.46
N GLU A 79 11.85 12.04 4.77
CA GLU A 79 12.60 13.27 5.10
C GLU A 79 11.68 14.51 5.10
N SER A 80 10.82 14.67 4.09
CA SER A 80 9.89 15.81 4.03
C SER A 80 8.87 15.81 5.18
N TRP A 81 8.44 14.63 5.62
CA TRP A 81 7.57 14.47 6.79
C TRP A 81 8.28 14.89 8.08
N ASP A 82 9.54 14.49 8.24
CA ASP A 82 10.36 14.84 9.40
C ASP A 82 10.58 16.35 9.46
N ASP A 83 10.97 16.97 8.34
CA ASP A 83 11.13 18.42 8.22
C ASP A 83 9.83 19.16 8.56
N ARG A 84 8.68 18.67 8.05
CA ARG A 84 7.38 19.25 8.34
C ARG A 84 7.00 19.14 9.82
N THR A 85 7.29 17.98 10.42
CA THR A 85 7.03 17.73 11.83
C THR A 85 7.87 18.66 12.70
N LEU A 86 9.15 18.83 12.36
CA LEU A 86 10.08 19.74 13.01
C LEU A 86 9.59 21.20 12.93
N MET A 87 9.17 21.66 11.75
CA MET A 87 8.61 23.02 11.57
C MET A 87 7.31 23.25 12.34
N SER A 88 6.61 22.18 12.73
CA SER A 88 5.34 22.25 13.46
C SER A 88 5.51 22.09 14.97
N LEU A 89 6.75 21.92 15.48
CA LEU A 89 7.03 21.83 16.92
C LEU A 89 6.57 23.08 17.67
N GLY A 90 5.93 22.89 18.83
CA GLY A 90 5.33 23.99 19.59
C GLY A 90 3.98 24.48 19.06
N GLY A 91 3.54 24.00 17.90
CA GLY A 91 2.15 24.11 17.46
C GLY A 91 1.32 22.94 17.95
N SER A 92 0.00 23.12 18.10
CA SER A 92 -0.94 22.02 18.35
C SER A 92 -1.53 21.52 17.01
N PRO A 93 -0.95 20.48 16.39
CA PRO A 93 -1.52 19.93 15.16
C PRO A 93 -2.91 19.35 15.44
N CYS A 94 -3.88 19.81 14.67
CA CYS A 94 -5.29 19.42 14.75
C CYS A 94 -5.55 17.91 14.54
N TYR A 95 -4.56 17.18 14.02
CA TYR A 95 -4.65 15.74 13.72
C TYR A 95 -4.01 14.86 14.80
N LYS A 96 -3.29 15.42 15.79
CA LYS A 96 -2.84 14.66 16.96
C LYS A 96 -4.03 14.48 17.92
N LEU A 97 -4.87 13.48 17.66
CA LEU A 97 -5.98 13.10 18.55
C LEU A 97 -5.56 11.99 19.50
N ASN A 98 -6.05 12.02 20.74
CA ASN A 98 -5.91 10.90 21.65
C ASN A 98 -6.91 9.80 21.26
N VAL A 99 -6.42 8.76 20.58
CA VAL A 99 -7.23 7.70 19.94
C VAL A 99 -7.64 6.58 20.93
N SER A 100 -7.32 6.71 22.22
CA SER A 100 -7.60 5.67 23.23
C SER A 100 -9.09 5.31 23.35
N THR A 101 -10.01 6.17 22.89
CA THR A 101 -11.47 5.95 22.95
C THR A 101 -12.11 5.49 21.63
N LEU A 102 -11.39 5.52 20.50
CA LEU A 102 -11.97 5.27 19.16
C LEU A 102 -11.69 3.87 18.59
N MET A 103 -10.77 3.12 19.17
CA MET A 103 -10.45 1.74 18.74
C MET A 103 -11.45 0.73 19.34
N SER A 104 -12.74 0.89 19.06
CA SER A 104 -13.65 -0.24 19.17
C SER A 104 -13.24 -1.25 18.09
N THR A 105 -12.85 -2.42 18.59
CA THR A 105 -12.30 -3.59 17.90
C THR A 105 -13.20 -4.12 16.78
N SER A 106 -13.22 -3.47 15.61
CA SER A 106 -13.57 -4.21 14.40
C SER A 106 -12.47 -5.24 14.17
N GLU A 107 -12.82 -6.52 13.98
CA GLU A 107 -11.88 -7.54 13.56
C GLU A 107 -11.02 -7.02 12.41
N ARG A 108 -9.69 -7.05 12.57
CA ARG A 108 -8.75 -6.61 11.53
C ARG A 108 -8.81 -7.63 10.39
N ARG A 109 -9.63 -7.35 9.38
CA ARG A 109 -9.76 -8.17 8.17
C ARG A 109 -8.96 -7.52 7.04
N THR A 110 -8.25 -8.34 6.27
CA THR A 110 -7.62 -7.91 5.03
C THR A 110 -8.63 -8.01 3.89
N PRO A 111 -8.42 -7.31 2.75
CA PRO A 111 -9.23 -7.54 1.55
C PRO A 111 -9.36 -9.01 1.16
N TYR A 112 -8.27 -9.79 1.28
CA TYR A 112 -8.29 -11.23 1.04
C TYR A 112 -9.29 -11.98 1.93
N THR A 113 -9.31 -11.72 3.24
CA THR A 113 -10.24 -12.39 4.16
C THR A 113 -11.66 -11.81 4.09
N PHE A 114 -11.80 -10.54 3.73
CA PHE A 114 -13.09 -9.87 3.56
C PHE A 114 -13.87 -10.44 2.36
N PHE A 115 -13.22 -10.56 1.20
CA PHE A 115 -13.86 -11.09 -0.01
C PHE A 115 -13.94 -12.63 -0.05
N ASN A 116 -13.32 -13.32 0.92
CA ASN A 116 -13.24 -14.77 0.97
C ASN A 116 -12.72 -15.38 -0.35
N CYS A 117 -11.62 -14.84 -0.88
CA CYS A 117 -11.03 -15.30 -2.15
C CYS A 117 -10.23 -16.60 -2.03
N THR A 118 -10.66 -17.52 -1.17
CA THR A 118 -9.91 -18.73 -0.82
C THR A 118 -9.92 -19.81 -1.90
N GLU A 119 -10.90 -19.81 -2.82
CA GLU A 119 -11.04 -20.88 -3.82
C GLU A 119 -10.28 -20.66 -5.14
N PRO A 120 -10.32 -19.49 -5.80
CA PRO A 120 -9.80 -19.36 -7.17
C PRO A 120 -8.28 -19.51 -7.29
N CYS A 121 -7.54 -19.26 -6.20
CA CYS A 121 -6.08 -19.44 -6.14
C CYS A 121 -5.61 -20.51 -5.17
N LYS A 122 -6.52 -21.31 -4.61
CA LYS A 122 -6.20 -22.37 -3.63
C LYS A 122 -5.14 -23.37 -4.13
N ASN A 123 -5.18 -23.66 -5.43
CA ASN A 123 -4.23 -24.59 -6.07
C ASN A 123 -2.86 -23.94 -6.32
N ILE A 124 -2.80 -22.61 -6.43
CA ILE A 124 -1.55 -21.85 -6.59
C ILE A 124 -0.86 -21.67 -5.23
N THR A 125 -1.63 -21.36 -4.18
CA THR A 125 -1.11 -21.22 -2.81
C THR A 125 -0.60 -22.55 -2.23
N LYS A 126 -1.28 -23.68 -2.47
CA LYS A 126 -0.78 -25.01 -2.06
C LYS A 126 0.54 -25.41 -2.74
N GLY A 127 0.81 -24.91 -3.94
CA GLY A 127 2.10 -25.08 -4.63
C GLY A 127 3.20 -24.15 -4.12
N SER A 128 2.85 -23.11 -3.34
CA SER A 128 3.82 -22.22 -2.68
C SER A 128 4.19 -22.68 -1.26
N GLU A 129 3.27 -23.36 -0.57
CA GLU A 129 3.55 -23.99 0.74
C GLU A 129 4.45 -25.22 0.60
N ASN A 130 4.33 -25.94 -0.52
CA ASN A 130 5.23 -27.02 -0.89
C ASN A 130 6.15 -26.50 -2.00
N ASN A 131 7.33 -25.97 -1.67
CA ASN A 131 8.36 -25.64 -2.66
C ASN A 131 8.46 -26.73 -3.72
N VAL A 132 7.91 -26.48 -4.91
CA VAL A 132 8.24 -26.97 -6.26
C VAL A 132 7.00 -26.72 -7.13
N LEU A 133 7.13 -25.78 -8.06
CA LEU A 133 6.30 -25.71 -9.27
C LEU A 133 6.45 -27.04 -10.03
N ASN A 134 5.63 -28.04 -9.69
CA ASN A 134 5.42 -29.19 -10.57
C ASN A 134 4.39 -28.77 -11.62
N LEU A 135 4.89 -28.08 -12.63
CA LEU A 135 4.19 -27.82 -13.88
C LEU A 135 3.99 -29.15 -14.61
N PRO A 136 2.81 -29.48 -15.16
CA PRO A 136 2.69 -30.57 -16.11
C PRO A 136 3.59 -30.23 -17.31
N SER A 137 4.57 -31.08 -17.56
CA SER A 137 5.50 -31.00 -18.68
C SER A 137 4.73 -31.01 -19.99
N GLU A 138 4.50 -29.84 -20.60
CA GLU A 138 4.38 -29.63 -22.07
C GLU A 138 4.08 -28.17 -22.50
N ALA A 139 4.50 -27.16 -21.75
CA ALA A 139 4.43 -25.77 -22.20
C ALA A 139 5.77 -25.07 -22.03
N SER A 140 6.50 -24.99 -23.14
CA SER A 140 7.49 -23.98 -23.57
C SER A 140 8.25 -23.18 -22.48
N GLN A 141 9.58 -23.14 -22.64
CA GLN A 141 10.62 -22.43 -21.88
C GLN A 141 10.44 -20.93 -21.57
N GLU A 142 9.28 -20.50 -21.04
CA GLU A 142 9.01 -19.14 -20.59
C GLU A 142 8.45 -19.10 -19.15
N SER A 143 8.68 -20.14 -18.35
CA SER A 143 8.24 -20.16 -16.94
C SER A 143 9.17 -19.31 -16.05
N LYS A 144 9.19 -17.99 -16.27
CA LYS A 144 9.45 -17.08 -15.15
C LYS A 144 8.37 -17.38 -14.11
N THR A 145 8.78 -17.71 -12.90
CA THR A 145 7.94 -17.85 -11.70
C THR A 145 6.87 -16.77 -11.73
N ARG A 146 5.62 -17.12 -12.09
CA ARG A 146 4.54 -16.12 -12.16
C ARG A 146 4.32 -15.61 -10.74
N ASN A 147 4.54 -14.31 -10.53
CA ASN A 147 4.32 -13.65 -9.26
C ASN A 147 2.84 -13.80 -8.87
N ILE A 148 2.57 -14.58 -7.82
CA ILE A 148 1.21 -14.88 -7.37
C ILE A 148 0.40 -13.61 -7.09
N CYS A 149 1.07 -12.52 -6.70
CA CYS A 149 0.41 -11.25 -6.41
C CYS A 149 -0.06 -10.50 -7.66
N GLU A 150 0.39 -10.88 -8.85
CA GLU A 150 -0.07 -10.33 -10.13
C GLU A 150 -1.23 -11.15 -10.73
N ILE A 151 -1.51 -12.33 -10.18
CA ILE A 151 -2.56 -13.24 -10.64
C ILE A 151 -3.90 -12.79 -10.04
N ASN A 152 -4.95 -12.71 -10.87
CA ASN A 152 -6.28 -12.38 -10.39
C ASN A 152 -6.92 -13.57 -9.66
N CYS A 153 -6.88 -13.51 -8.34
CA CYS A 153 -7.37 -14.55 -7.44
C CYS A 153 -8.81 -14.35 -6.95
N CYS A 154 -9.49 -13.31 -7.41
CA CYS A 154 -10.90 -13.03 -7.10
C CYS A 154 -11.69 -12.66 -8.38
N PRO A 155 -11.77 -13.52 -9.40
CA PRO A 155 -12.59 -13.23 -10.58
C PRO A 155 -14.09 -13.22 -10.24
N ASP A 156 -14.87 -12.41 -10.96
CA ASP A 156 -16.35 -12.48 -10.90
C ASP A 156 -16.81 -13.93 -11.20
N TYR A 157 -17.83 -14.42 -10.50
CA TYR A 157 -18.46 -15.72 -10.82
C TYR A 157 -18.74 -15.81 -12.33
N GLY A 158 -18.08 -16.75 -13.02
CA GLY A 158 -18.29 -17.02 -14.45
C GLY A 158 -17.38 -16.25 -15.43
N LYS A 159 -16.37 -15.48 -15.00
CA LYS A 159 -15.38 -14.88 -15.91
C LYS A 159 -14.00 -15.52 -15.78
N GLN A 160 -13.36 -15.80 -16.93
CA GLN A 160 -12.01 -16.35 -17.02
C GLN A 160 -10.96 -15.48 -16.29
N LEU A 161 -9.92 -16.15 -15.80
CA LEU A 161 -8.70 -15.66 -15.11
C LEU A 161 -7.86 -14.62 -15.88
N ASN A 162 -8.36 -14.09 -17.00
CA ASN A 162 -7.58 -13.31 -17.98
C ASN A 162 -7.53 -11.80 -17.68
N ALA A 163 -8.17 -11.33 -16.61
CA ALA A 163 -8.08 -9.93 -16.21
C ALA A 163 -6.84 -9.73 -15.31
N ARG A 164 -5.86 -8.92 -15.74
CA ARG A 164 -4.70 -8.47 -14.93
C ARG A 164 -5.16 -7.55 -13.78
N LYS A 165 -5.86 -8.10 -12.80
CA LYS A 165 -6.38 -7.35 -11.64
C LYS A 165 -5.64 -7.62 -10.34
N GLY A 166 -4.61 -8.49 -10.37
CA GLY A 166 -3.77 -8.77 -9.21
C GLY A 166 -4.47 -9.51 -8.09
N ALA A 167 -3.69 -10.03 -7.15
CA ALA A 167 -4.20 -10.63 -5.92
C ALA A 167 -4.69 -9.53 -4.98
N PRO A 168 -5.73 -9.81 -4.15
CA PRO A 168 -6.15 -8.89 -3.11
C PRO A 168 -5.07 -8.74 -2.02
N ASP A 169 -5.02 -7.56 -1.41
CA ASP A 169 -4.11 -7.30 -0.29
C ASP A 169 -4.36 -8.27 0.87
N GLY A 170 -3.26 -8.75 1.47
CA GLY A 170 -3.26 -9.75 2.54
C GLY A 170 -3.36 -11.20 2.07
N MET A 171 -3.39 -11.47 0.76
CA MET A 171 -3.28 -12.83 0.24
C MET A 171 -1.86 -13.38 0.52
N PRO A 172 -1.71 -14.59 1.08
CA PRO A 172 -0.39 -15.21 1.27
C PRO A 172 0.34 -15.45 -0.05
N CYS A 173 1.63 -15.10 -0.08
CA CYS A 173 2.51 -15.31 -1.24
C CYS A 173 3.82 -16.03 -0.92
N GLY A 174 4.05 -16.35 0.36
CA GLY A 174 5.20 -17.09 0.85
C GLY A 174 5.19 -17.19 2.39
N PRO A 175 6.17 -17.88 2.99
CA PRO A 175 6.30 -17.97 4.45
C PRO A 175 6.48 -16.58 5.06
N LEU A 176 5.56 -16.16 5.93
CA LEU A 176 5.52 -14.81 6.51
C LEU A 176 5.48 -13.69 5.46
N GLN A 177 4.87 -13.93 4.30
CA GLN A 177 4.74 -12.95 3.23
C GLN A 177 3.30 -12.83 2.74
N VAL A 178 2.89 -11.62 2.40
CA VAL A 178 1.57 -11.31 1.85
C VAL A 178 1.68 -10.39 0.64
N CYS A 179 0.70 -10.48 -0.25
CA CYS A 179 0.53 -9.53 -1.33
C CYS A 179 0.05 -8.19 -0.76
N LEU A 180 0.73 -7.11 -1.12
CA LEU A 180 0.26 -5.73 -0.95
C LEU A 180 0.50 -5.01 -2.27
N GLN A 181 -0.56 -4.44 -2.85
CA GLN A 181 -0.51 -3.76 -4.15
C GLN A 181 0.19 -4.58 -5.24
N GLN A 182 -0.15 -5.87 -5.33
CA GLN A 182 0.40 -6.81 -6.32
C GLN A 182 1.89 -7.15 -6.14
N VAL A 183 2.50 -6.75 -5.02
CA VAL A 183 3.88 -7.11 -4.66
C VAL A 183 3.88 -8.01 -3.42
N CYS A 184 4.68 -9.07 -3.46
CA CYS A 184 4.87 -9.95 -2.32
C CYS A 184 5.84 -9.30 -1.33
N VAL A 185 5.37 -9.01 -0.12
CA VAL A 185 6.14 -8.33 0.92
C VAL A 185 6.18 -9.14 2.21
N ASN A 186 7.26 -9.00 2.98
CA ASN A 186 7.38 -9.62 4.29
C ASN A 186 6.38 -9.00 5.27
N VAL A 187 5.69 -9.84 6.02
CA VAL A 187 4.93 -9.46 7.21
C VAL A 187 5.95 -9.16 8.30
N THR A 188 6.34 -7.90 8.46
CA THR A 188 7.19 -7.50 9.59
C THR A 188 6.42 -7.64 10.90
N GLU A 189 6.95 -8.42 11.84
CA GLU A 189 6.54 -8.36 13.24
C GLU A 189 6.92 -6.96 13.77
N GLN A 190 5.90 -6.09 13.93
CA GLN A 190 6.02 -4.70 14.37
C GLN A 190 6.85 -3.75 13.47
N ARG A 191 6.17 -2.71 12.95
CA ARG A 191 6.85 -1.52 12.40
C ARG A 191 7.60 -0.81 13.54
N SER A 192 8.92 -0.92 13.56
CA SER A 192 9.83 -0.24 14.49
C SER A 192 10.43 1.06 13.96
N GLU A 193 10.15 1.42 12.70
CA GLU A 193 10.53 2.74 12.15
C GLU A 193 9.60 3.82 12.71
N ILE A 194 9.98 4.35 13.88
CA ILE A 194 9.41 5.55 14.47
C ILE A 194 10.29 6.72 14.00
N SER A 195 9.65 7.82 13.57
CA SER A 195 10.37 9.06 13.24
C SER A 195 11.27 9.45 14.41
N THR A 196 12.54 9.76 14.12
CA THR A 196 13.52 10.17 15.14
C THR A 196 13.38 11.64 15.51
N VAL A 197 12.40 12.35 14.93
CA VAL A 197 12.12 13.75 15.25
C VAL A 197 11.55 13.83 16.68
N PRO A 198 12.07 14.72 17.53
CA PRO A 198 11.55 14.92 18.89
C PRO A 198 10.05 15.20 18.88
N THR A 199 9.34 14.65 19.84
CA THR A 199 7.92 14.93 20.09
C THR A 199 7.76 16.05 21.11
N ASP A 200 6.59 16.70 21.18
CA ASP A 200 6.32 17.74 22.19
C ASP A 200 6.47 17.20 23.64
N SER A 201 6.43 15.88 23.81
CA SER A 201 6.68 15.16 25.07
C SER A 201 8.16 15.05 25.47
N ASP A 202 9.09 15.37 24.57
CA ASP A 202 10.55 15.30 24.82
C ASP A 202 11.13 16.63 25.34
N LYS A 203 10.26 17.57 25.78
CA LYS A 203 10.62 18.85 26.40
C LYS A 203 10.06 18.99 27.81
#